data_AF-A0A955K884-F1
#
_entry.id   AF-A0A955K884-F1
#
_cell.length_a   1.000
_cell.length_b   1.000
_cell.length_c   1.000
_cell.angle_alpha   90.00
_cell.angle_beta   90.00
_cell.angle_gamma   90.00
#
_symmetry.space_group_name_H-M   'P 1'
#
loop_
_entity.id
_entity.type
_entity.pdbx_description
1 polymer ?
#
loop_
_entity_poly.entity_id
_entity_poly.type
_entity_poly.pdbx_seq_one_letter_code
_entity_poly.pdbx_strand_id
1 'polypeptide(L)'
;MANTNLTKAKNAKNDEFYTQYHDIEKEINAYLEYNPDTFRGKVVYCNCDDPFESNFFKYFVLQFKTLGLKQLITTSYKPSPVANTQLELYPQETEPKQPKGRPKATANKFIINEVYDYDHDGQFNLEDVAKQLKANKNNEWEALKGDGDFRSDECVELLKQADIVVTNPPFSLFREYIKQLFDYDKKFLVIGNINAITYKEIFPLIKEDKLWLGNGFKRSCAHFFSPYKSESKWLEVENFKKQGITIPEGLYVTRVAGIHWFTNLEHGKRHQKLQLSTMARNLKYSPKIKEKNAYKKYDNYDAIEVPLTTAIPSDYTGIMGVPISFLDKYNPDQFEIIGTDLDVKLGNLLNLANASWKGKFDRGYIENRRLYSRIFIKHRKVTK
;
A
#
# COMPACT_ATOMS: atom_id res chain seq x y z
N MET A 1 -28.62 4.99 -14.52
CA MET A 1 -27.69 4.67 -15.63
C MET A 1 -26.53 3.89 -15.05
N ALA A 2 -26.48 2.58 -15.34
CA ALA A 2 -25.50 1.67 -14.78
C ALA A 2 -24.10 1.99 -15.32
N ASN A 3 -23.14 2.10 -14.41
CA ASN A 3 -21.76 2.49 -14.67
C ASN A 3 -21.00 1.32 -15.33
N THR A 4 -21.27 1.07 -16.62
CA THR A 4 -20.75 -0.03 -17.43
C THR A 4 -19.21 -0.06 -17.52
N ASN A 5 -18.55 1.07 -17.24
CA ASN A 5 -17.09 1.18 -17.21
C ASN A 5 -16.46 0.52 -15.97
N LEU A 6 -17.16 0.48 -14.82
CA LEU A 6 -16.64 -0.18 -13.61
C LEU A 6 -16.71 -1.70 -13.73
N THR A 7 -17.70 -2.25 -14.44
CA THR A 7 -17.84 -3.70 -14.63
C THR A 7 -16.82 -4.25 -15.63
N LYS A 8 -16.43 -3.47 -16.65
CA LYS A 8 -15.35 -3.85 -17.58
C LYS A 8 -13.97 -3.87 -16.91
N ALA A 9 -13.68 -2.90 -16.03
CA ALA A 9 -12.44 -2.89 -15.23
C ALA A 9 -12.33 -4.08 -14.26
N LYS A 10 -13.47 -4.68 -13.87
CA LYS A 10 -13.51 -5.87 -13.00
C LYS A 10 -13.15 -7.18 -13.71
N ASN A 11 -13.21 -7.21 -15.05
CA ASN A 11 -13.04 -8.43 -15.85
C ASN A 11 -11.68 -8.51 -16.57
N ALA A 12 -10.91 -7.44 -16.60
CA ALA A 12 -9.54 -7.47 -17.09
C ALA A 12 -8.61 -7.60 -15.88
N LYS A 13 -7.82 -8.68 -15.82
CA LYS A 13 -6.72 -8.87 -14.85
C LYS A 13 -5.61 -7.85 -15.13
N ASN A 14 -5.90 -6.57 -14.97
CA ASN A 14 -4.98 -5.47 -15.21
C ASN A 14 -4.26 -5.12 -13.90
N ASP A 15 -3.53 -6.09 -13.33
CA ASP A 15 -2.84 -5.92 -12.05
C ASP A 15 -1.35 -5.52 -12.22
N GLU A 16 -0.87 -5.33 -13.46
CA GLU A 16 0.50 -4.88 -13.75
C GLU A 16 0.64 -3.36 -13.60
N PHE A 17 1.09 -2.94 -12.42
CA PHE A 17 1.30 -1.55 -12.04
C PHE A 17 2.73 -1.32 -11.53
N TYR A 18 3.54 -0.64 -12.32
CA TYR A 18 4.92 -0.29 -11.93
C TYR A 18 4.92 0.97 -11.07
N THR A 19 5.30 0.82 -9.81
CA THR A 19 5.40 1.91 -8.82
C THR A 19 6.60 2.79 -9.14
N GLN A 20 6.48 4.11 -8.93
CA GLN A 20 7.57 5.04 -9.20
C GLN A 20 8.60 5.06 -8.06
N TYR A 21 9.87 5.28 -8.41
CA TYR A 21 10.96 5.40 -7.44
C TYR A 21 10.70 6.47 -6.37
N HIS A 22 10.28 7.67 -6.78
CA HIS A 22 10.05 8.79 -5.85
C HIS A 22 8.92 8.51 -4.85
N ASP A 23 7.90 7.73 -5.23
CA ASP A 23 6.81 7.35 -4.33
C ASP A 23 7.31 6.36 -3.26
N ILE A 24 8.21 5.44 -3.64
CA ILE A 24 8.87 4.51 -2.71
C ILE A 24 9.78 5.28 -1.77
N GLU A 25 10.69 6.11 -2.30
CA GLU A 25 11.62 6.90 -1.50
C GLU A 25 10.89 7.77 -0.47
N LYS A 26 9.84 8.48 -0.89
CA LYS A 26 9.03 9.32 0.01
C LYS A 26 8.33 8.50 1.09
N GLU A 27 7.84 7.31 0.76
CA GLU A 27 7.23 6.43 1.74
C GLU A 27 8.27 5.94 2.75
N ILE A 28 9.39 5.37 2.30
CA ILE A 28 10.47 4.85 3.17
C ILE A 28 11.04 5.93 4.09
N ASN A 29 11.27 7.14 3.57
CA ASN A 29 11.79 8.25 4.37
C ASN A 29 10.90 8.59 5.57
N ALA A 30 9.57 8.42 5.47
CA ALA A 30 8.67 8.69 6.60
C ALA A 30 8.88 7.74 7.79
N TYR A 31 9.41 6.53 7.55
CA TYR A 31 9.76 5.57 8.59
C TYR A 31 11.17 5.84 9.13
N LEU A 32 12.12 6.20 8.26
CA LEU A 32 13.48 6.58 8.67
C LEU A 32 13.51 7.86 9.51
N GLU A 33 12.67 8.85 9.18
CA GLU A 33 12.48 10.08 9.97
C GLU A 33 11.95 9.78 11.38
N TYR A 34 11.15 8.72 11.53
CA TYR A 34 10.61 8.30 12.82
C TYR A 34 11.61 7.44 13.61
N ASN A 35 12.24 6.48 12.94
CA ASN A 35 13.29 5.63 13.50
C ASN A 35 14.34 5.34 12.41
N PRO A 36 15.57 5.89 12.52
CA PRO A 36 16.62 5.70 11.51
C PRO A 36 17.10 4.25 11.40
N ASP A 37 16.81 3.40 12.39
CA ASP A 37 17.19 1.99 12.42
C ASP A 37 16.07 1.05 11.94
N THR A 38 14.97 1.59 11.39
CA THR A 38 13.83 0.79 10.90
C THR A 38 14.26 -0.38 10.01
N PHE A 39 15.25 -0.16 9.13
CA PHE A 39 15.77 -1.16 8.19
C PHE A 39 17.16 -1.70 8.55
N ARG A 40 17.82 -1.16 9.59
CA ARG A 40 19.20 -1.52 9.91
C ARG A 40 19.30 -2.97 10.37
N GLY A 41 20.22 -3.72 9.75
CA GLY A 41 20.46 -5.12 10.01
C GLY A 41 19.31 -6.04 9.61
N LYS A 42 18.33 -5.54 8.84
CA LYS A 42 17.15 -6.30 8.42
C LYS A 42 17.35 -6.98 7.08
N VAL A 43 16.67 -8.11 6.92
CA VAL A 43 16.44 -8.76 5.63
C VAL A 43 15.16 -8.19 5.03
N VAL A 44 15.27 -7.53 3.88
CA VAL A 44 14.12 -6.98 3.16
C VAL A 44 13.77 -7.90 2.00
N TYR A 45 12.48 -8.25 1.87
CA TYR A 45 11.98 -9.00 0.73
C TYR A 45 11.04 -8.16 -0.14
N CYS A 46 11.39 -8.00 -1.41
CA CYS A 46 10.53 -7.42 -2.42
C CYS A 46 10.07 -8.50 -3.40
N ASN A 47 8.92 -9.11 -3.14
CA ASN A 47 8.15 -9.81 -4.17
C ASN A 47 7.85 -8.80 -5.29
N CYS A 48 8.30 -9.03 -6.51
CA CYS A 48 8.10 -8.11 -7.63
C CYS A 48 7.63 -8.89 -8.85
N ASP A 49 6.96 -8.21 -9.80
CA ASP A 49 6.67 -8.82 -11.09
C ASP A 49 7.97 -8.96 -11.92
N ASP A 50 8.90 -8.00 -11.77
CA ASP A 50 10.25 -8.07 -12.33
C ASP A 50 11.26 -7.28 -11.46
N PRO A 51 12.23 -7.93 -10.79
CA PRO A 51 13.30 -7.29 -10.03
C PRO A 51 14.15 -6.31 -10.83
N PHE A 52 14.39 -6.53 -12.12
CA PHE A 52 15.25 -5.63 -12.90
C PHE A 52 14.58 -4.31 -13.26
N GLU A 53 13.26 -4.33 -13.36
CA GLU A 53 12.47 -3.13 -13.64
C GLU A 53 11.84 -2.53 -12.38
N SER A 54 11.75 -3.31 -11.31
CA SER A 54 11.14 -2.90 -10.07
C SER A 54 11.93 -1.76 -9.43
N ASN A 55 11.26 -0.61 -9.30
CA ASN A 55 11.80 0.49 -8.52
C ASN A 55 11.96 0.13 -7.04
N PHE A 56 11.31 -0.93 -6.53
CA PHE A 56 11.59 -1.45 -5.19
C PHE A 56 13.00 -2.03 -5.11
N PHE A 57 13.36 -2.93 -6.03
CA PHE A 57 14.72 -3.47 -6.10
C PHE A 57 15.74 -2.35 -6.28
N LYS A 58 15.53 -1.47 -7.26
CA LYS A 58 16.45 -0.35 -7.54
C LYS A 58 16.66 0.53 -6.31
N TYR A 59 15.59 0.90 -5.60
CA TYR A 59 15.71 1.69 -4.38
C TYR A 59 16.52 0.97 -3.31
N PHE A 60 16.14 -0.26 -2.94
CA PHE A 60 16.78 -0.96 -1.83
C PHE A 60 18.22 -1.40 -2.13
N VAL A 61 18.54 -1.72 -3.39
CA VAL A 61 19.92 -2.08 -3.75
C VAL A 61 20.84 -0.87 -3.80
N LEU A 62 20.37 0.27 -4.34
CA LEU A 62 21.13 1.52 -4.35
C LEU A 62 21.30 2.10 -2.94
N GLN A 63 20.32 1.90 -2.07
CA GLN A 63 20.35 2.35 -0.68
C GLN A 63 20.85 1.28 0.30
N PHE A 64 21.35 0.13 -0.17
CA PHE A 64 21.68 -1.03 0.67
C PHE A 64 22.60 -0.68 1.84
N LYS A 65 23.71 0.02 1.55
CA LYS A 65 24.67 0.49 2.58
C LYS A 65 24.08 1.59 3.46
N THR A 66 23.39 2.57 2.87
CA THR A 66 22.80 3.70 3.58
C THR A 66 21.78 3.24 4.62
N LEU A 67 20.92 2.30 4.24
CA LEU A 67 19.93 1.67 5.12
C LEU A 67 20.56 0.67 6.11
N GLY A 68 21.81 0.26 5.87
CA GLY A 68 22.50 -0.75 6.65
C GLY A 68 21.81 -2.12 6.58
N LEU A 69 21.29 -2.50 5.41
CA LEU A 69 20.60 -3.78 5.23
C LEU A 69 21.55 -4.96 5.49
N LYS A 70 21.00 -6.04 6.04
CA LYS A 70 21.70 -7.32 6.14
C LYS A 70 21.67 -8.07 4.82
N GLN A 71 20.51 -8.08 4.16
CA GLN A 71 20.27 -8.78 2.91
C GLN A 71 19.04 -8.20 2.22
N LEU A 72 19.06 -8.18 0.88
CA LEU A 72 17.90 -7.87 0.05
C LEU A 72 17.56 -9.11 -0.78
N ILE A 73 16.35 -9.61 -0.60
CA ILE A 73 15.78 -10.71 -1.38
C ILE A 73 14.78 -10.10 -2.36
N THR A 74 14.81 -10.49 -3.63
CA THR A 74 13.76 -10.15 -4.59
C THR A 74 13.40 -11.35 -5.46
N THR A 75 12.14 -11.42 -5.90
CA THR A 75 11.66 -12.43 -6.84
C THR A 75 10.94 -11.76 -8.01
N SER A 76 10.91 -12.39 -9.18
CA SER A 76 10.07 -12.02 -10.33
C SER A 76 8.82 -12.89 -10.42
N TYR A 77 7.83 -12.46 -11.21
CA TYR A 77 6.63 -13.24 -11.54
C TYR A 77 6.48 -13.42 -13.05
N LYS A 78 5.98 -14.59 -13.47
CA LYS A 78 5.71 -14.89 -14.89
C LYS A 78 4.22 -14.77 -15.22
N PRO A 79 3.81 -14.18 -16.36
CA PRO A 79 4.62 -13.69 -17.47
C PRO A 79 4.71 -12.16 -17.50
N SER A 80 5.75 -11.55 -16.93
CA SER A 80 6.00 -10.12 -17.12
C SER A 80 6.36 -9.83 -18.60
N PRO A 81 5.72 -8.84 -19.28
CA PRO A 81 5.99 -8.47 -20.68
C PRO A 81 7.41 -7.96 -20.96
N VAL A 82 8.10 -7.55 -19.89
CA VAL A 82 9.39 -6.84 -19.91
C VAL A 82 10.49 -7.62 -19.20
N ALA A 83 10.16 -8.80 -18.64
CA ALA A 83 11.11 -9.69 -18.01
C ALA A 83 12.30 -10.01 -18.91
N ASN A 84 13.50 -9.72 -18.39
CA ASN A 84 14.81 -9.99 -19.01
C ASN A 84 15.17 -9.10 -20.22
N THR A 85 14.61 -7.88 -20.34
CA THR A 85 14.87 -7.02 -21.50
C THR A 85 16.02 -6.01 -21.35
N GLN A 86 16.38 -5.60 -20.13
CA GLN A 86 17.28 -4.44 -19.93
C GLN A 86 18.73 -4.76 -19.55
N LEU A 87 19.02 -5.97 -19.04
CA LEU A 87 20.37 -6.38 -18.63
C LEU A 87 20.66 -7.79 -19.14
N GLU A 88 21.57 -7.89 -20.11
CA GLU A 88 22.04 -9.17 -20.66
C GLU A 88 22.84 -9.94 -19.60
N LEU A 89 22.15 -10.75 -18.78
CA LEU A 89 22.76 -11.58 -17.75
C LEU A 89 23.16 -12.98 -18.22
N TYR A 90 22.81 -13.33 -19.46
CA TYR A 90 23.29 -14.55 -20.07
C TYR A 90 24.75 -14.37 -20.49
N PRO A 91 25.66 -15.29 -20.11
CA PRO A 91 26.96 -15.33 -20.77
C PRO A 91 26.74 -15.55 -22.27
N GLN A 92 27.49 -14.83 -23.11
CA GLN A 92 27.69 -15.27 -24.49
C GLN A 92 28.58 -16.52 -24.45
N GLU A 93 28.01 -17.65 -24.03
CA GLU A 93 28.61 -18.92 -24.34
C GLU A 93 28.47 -19.16 -25.84
N THR A 94 29.59 -19.47 -26.47
CA THR A 94 29.73 -19.94 -27.85
C THR A 94 28.55 -20.83 -28.25
N GLU A 95 27.82 -20.43 -29.30
CA GLU A 95 26.65 -21.10 -29.89
C GLU A 95 26.15 -22.36 -29.14
N PRO A 96 25.21 -22.22 -28.20
CA PRO A 96 24.46 -23.37 -27.76
C PRO A 96 23.58 -23.78 -28.94
N LYS A 97 23.75 -25.03 -29.41
CA LYS A 97 22.81 -25.67 -30.34
C LYS A 97 21.39 -25.32 -29.91
N GLN A 98 20.64 -24.62 -30.77
CA GLN A 98 19.26 -24.23 -30.48
C GLN A 98 18.50 -25.43 -29.91
N PRO A 99 18.09 -25.41 -28.63
CA PRO A 99 17.18 -26.42 -28.15
C PRO A 99 15.90 -26.28 -28.97
N LYS A 100 15.40 -27.39 -29.54
CA LYS A 100 14.09 -27.40 -30.18
C LYS A 100 13.03 -27.08 -29.12
N GLY A 101 12.59 -25.83 -29.06
CA GLY A 101 11.55 -25.35 -28.16
C GLY A 101 11.88 -23.97 -27.58
N ARG A 102 10.87 -23.11 -27.43
CA ARG A 102 10.99 -21.80 -26.77
C ARG A 102 11.60 -22.00 -25.36
N PRO A 103 12.65 -21.27 -24.96
CA PRO A 103 13.17 -21.32 -23.60
C PRO A 103 12.02 -21.15 -22.61
N LYS A 104 11.91 -22.03 -21.61
CA LYS A 104 10.92 -21.87 -20.54
C LYS A 104 11.31 -20.63 -19.75
N ALA A 105 10.69 -19.48 -20.06
CA ALA A 105 10.77 -18.32 -19.18
C ALA A 105 10.35 -18.77 -17.78
N THR A 106 11.26 -18.72 -16.82
CA THR A 106 11.03 -19.07 -15.42
C THR A 106 11.12 -17.77 -14.62
N ALA A 107 10.44 -17.69 -13.48
CA ALA A 107 10.65 -16.58 -12.58
C ALA A 107 12.09 -16.63 -12.04
N ASN A 108 12.60 -15.54 -11.48
CA ASN A 108 13.97 -15.43 -10.97
C ASN A 108 13.95 -14.99 -9.51
N LYS A 109 14.96 -15.41 -8.74
CA LYS A 109 15.27 -14.84 -7.44
C LYS A 109 16.63 -14.14 -7.47
N PHE A 110 16.75 -13.09 -6.66
CA PHE A 110 17.99 -12.38 -6.39
C PHE A 110 18.19 -12.28 -4.90
N ILE A 111 19.42 -12.55 -4.46
CA ILE A 111 19.84 -12.37 -3.08
C ILE A 111 21.07 -11.49 -3.10
N ILE A 112 20.93 -10.28 -2.55
CA ILE A 112 22.02 -9.33 -2.40
C ILE A 112 22.46 -9.33 -0.94
N ASN A 113 23.70 -9.73 -0.68
CA ASN A 113 24.32 -9.70 0.65
C ASN A 113 25.30 -8.55 0.79
N GLU A 114 25.88 -8.09 -0.31
CA GLU A 114 26.80 -6.96 -0.32
C GLU A 114 26.69 -6.16 -1.62
N VAL A 115 27.09 -4.90 -1.53
CA VAL A 115 27.23 -4.03 -2.70
C VAL A 115 28.54 -3.25 -2.61
N TYR A 116 29.20 -3.03 -3.72
CA TYR A 116 30.37 -2.16 -3.82
C TYR A 116 30.55 -1.73 -5.28
N ASP A 117 31.31 -0.65 -5.47
CA ASP A 117 31.82 -0.23 -6.78
C ASP A 117 32.75 -1.34 -7.29
N TYR A 118 32.30 -2.06 -8.32
CA TYR A 118 32.91 -3.29 -8.79
C TYR A 118 33.95 -3.02 -9.89
N ASP A 119 33.74 -1.99 -10.71
CA ASP A 119 34.70 -1.60 -11.75
C ASP A 119 35.71 -0.53 -11.31
N HIS A 120 35.57 -0.03 -10.09
CA HIS A 120 36.47 0.93 -9.44
C HIS A 120 36.49 2.30 -10.14
N ASP A 121 35.36 2.70 -10.73
CA ASP A 121 35.21 4.01 -11.38
C ASP A 121 34.91 5.17 -10.38
N GLY A 122 34.70 4.83 -9.10
CA GLY A 122 34.41 5.76 -8.01
C GLY A 122 32.92 5.98 -7.76
N GLN A 123 32.01 5.32 -8.48
CA GLN A 123 30.55 5.49 -8.38
C GLN A 123 29.80 4.15 -8.35
N PHE A 124 29.24 3.81 -7.20
CA PHE A 124 28.35 2.64 -7.11
C PHE A 124 27.02 2.85 -7.85
N ASN A 125 26.70 1.95 -8.78
CA ASN A 125 25.48 2.01 -9.60
C ASN A 125 24.90 0.61 -9.92
N LEU A 126 23.84 0.54 -10.74
CA LEU A 126 23.17 -0.73 -11.08
C LEU A 126 24.02 -1.66 -11.97
N GLU A 127 24.95 -1.11 -12.76
CA GLU A 127 25.85 -1.91 -13.59
C GLU A 127 26.83 -2.70 -12.71
N ASP A 128 27.30 -2.14 -11.61
CA ASP A 128 28.09 -2.85 -10.61
C ASP A 128 27.34 -4.05 -10.03
N VAL A 129 26.07 -3.84 -9.68
CA VAL A 129 25.20 -4.90 -9.14
C VAL A 129 25.05 -6.02 -10.16
N ALA A 130 24.83 -5.68 -11.43
CA ALA A 130 24.72 -6.67 -12.50
C ALA A 130 26.04 -7.44 -12.70
N LYS A 131 27.19 -6.77 -12.68
CA LYS A 131 28.51 -7.41 -12.75
C LYS A 131 28.75 -8.35 -11.54
N GLN A 132 28.37 -7.92 -10.34
CA GLN A 132 28.45 -8.73 -9.11
C GLN A 132 27.57 -9.97 -9.16
N LEU A 133 26.33 -9.85 -9.64
CA LEU A 133 25.42 -10.98 -9.82
C LEU A 133 25.96 -11.98 -10.85
N LYS A 134 26.57 -11.50 -11.95
CA LYS A 134 27.25 -12.36 -12.94
C LYS A 134 28.44 -13.10 -12.36
N ALA A 135 29.23 -12.43 -11.50
CA ALA A 135 30.37 -13.04 -10.83
C ALA A 135 29.93 -14.09 -9.78
N ASN A 136 28.68 -14.02 -9.31
CA ASN A 136 28.00 -14.99 -8.43
C ASN A 136 28.85 -15.45 -7.24
N LYS A 137 29.46 -14.49 -6.53
CA LYS A 137 30.33 -14.77 -5.38
C LYS A 137 29.57 -14.64 -4.06
N ASN A 138 29.18 -13.42 -3.71
CA ASN A 138 28.47 -13.10 -2.47
C ASN A 138 27.02 -12.67 -2.73
N ASN A 139 26.65 -12.43 -3.99
CA ASN A 139 25.28 -12.17 -4.43
C ASN A 139 24.84 -13.31 -5.34
N GLU A 140 23.58 -13.73 -5.22
CA GLU A 140 23.04 -14.89 -5.93
C GLU A 140 21.96 -14.46 -6.92
N TRP A 141 21.98 -15.07 -8.09
CA TRP A 141 20.89 -15.06 -9.06
C TRP A 141 20.60 -16.50 -9.50
N GLU A 142 19.34 -16.90 -9.43
CA GLU A 142 18.90 -18.22 -9.85
C GLU A 142 17.47 -18.17 -10.41
N ALA A 143 17.18 -19.03 -11.38
CA ALA A 143 15.82 -19.27 -11.84
C ALA A 143 15.02 -20.04 -10.77
N LEU A 144 13.81 -19.57 -10.50
CA LEU A 144 12.81 -20.26 -9.69
C LEU A 144 12.23 -21.47 -10.44
N LYS A 145 11.81 -22.49 -9.68
CA LYS A 145 11.20 -23.71 -10.24
C LYS A 145 9.78 -23.46 -10.70
N GLY A 146 9.06 -22.58 -10.00
CA GLY A 146 7.69 -22.17 -10.27
C GLY A 146 7.59 -20.88 -11.08
N ASP A 147 6.43 -20.23 -10.96
CA ASP A 147 6.07 -19.00 -11.66
C ASP A 147 6.32 -17.73 -10.84
N GLY A 148 6.81 -17.86 -9.61
CA GLY A 148 7.06 -16.76 -8.68
C GLY A 148 5.84 -16.33 -7.86
N ASP A 149 4.72 -17.07 -7.91
CA ASP A 149 3.55 -16.78 -7.08
C ASP A 149 3.97 -16.76 -5.60
N PHE A 150 3.55 -15.74 -4.85
CA PHE A 150 3.90 -15.57 -3.43
C PHE A 150 3.44 -16.74 -2.55
N ARG A 151 2.54 -17.58 -3.05
CA ARG A 151 2.00 -18.77 -2.37
C ARG A 151 2.82 -20.03 -2.65
N SER A 152 3.71 -20.01 -3.63
CA SER A 152 4.59 -21.14 -3.92
C SER A 152 5.53 -21.43 -2.76
N ASP A 153 5.85 -22.70 -2.53
CA ASP A 153 6.73 -23.13 -1.43
C ASP A 153 8.08 -22.39 -1.48
N GLU A 154 8.65 -22.20 -2.66
CA GLU A 154 9.91 -21.49 -2.84
C GLU A 154 9.83 -20.00 -2.42
N CYS A 155 8.76 -19.28 -2.80
CA CYS A 155 8.55 -17.90 -2.37
C CYS A 155 8.25 -17.80 -0.87
N VAL A 156 7.57 -18.81 -0.30
CA VAL A 156 7.30 -18.89 1.14
C VAL A 156 8.60 -19.13 1.93
N GLU A 157 9.52 -19.96 1.44
CA GLU A 157 10.84 -20.13 2.07
C GLU A 157 11.67 -18.86 2.03
N LEU A 158 11.57 -18.06 0.97
CA LEU A 158 12.18 -16.73 0.89
C LEU A 158 11.52 -15.75 1.86
N LEU A 159 10.18 -15.75 1.93
CA LEU A 159 9.42 -14.94 2.89
C LEU A 159 9.83 -15.23 4.33
N LYS A 160 10.01 -16.50 4.70
CA LYS A 160 10.42 -16.92 6.06
C LYS A 160 11.74 -16.28 6.48
N GLN A 161 12.69 -16.09 5.55
CA GLN A 161 13.99 -15.46 5.81
C GLN A 161 13.90 -13.94 6.02
N ALA A 162 12.86 -13.29 5.49
CA ALA A 162 12.71 -11.85 5.53
C ALA A 162 12.24 -11.34 6.89
N ASP A 163 12.71 -10.17 7.30
CA ASP A 163 12.16 -9.43 8.45
C ASP A 163 11.04 -8.48 8.00
N ILE A 164 11.25 -7.81 6.87
CA ILE A 164 10.36 -6.79 6.32
C ILE A 164 10.03 -7.10 4.86
N VAL A 165 8.75 -7.03 4.50
CA VAL A 165 8.27 -7.16 3.12
C VAL A 165 7.86 -5.81 2.56
N VAL A 166 8.39 -5.42 1.40
CA VAL A 166 8.07 -4.13 0.78
C VAL A 166 7.74 -4.32 -0.70
N THR A 167 6.46 -4.13 -1.08
CA THR A 167 6.00 -4.46 -2.44
C THR A 167 4.68 -3.78 -2.87
N ASN A 168 4.33 -3.89 -4.15
CA ASN A 168 3.00 -3.66 -4.71
C ASN A 168 2.34 -5.02 -5.07
N PRO A 169 1.60 -5.66 -4.15
CA PRO A 169 1.01 -6.97 -4.41
C PRO A 169 -0.19 -6.87 -5.38
N PRO A 170 -0.58 -7.97 -6.05
CA PRO A 170 -1.78 -8.00 -6.87
C PRO A 170 -3.02 -7.61 -6.05
N PHE A 171 -3.74 -6.57 -6.47
CA PHE A 171 -4.88 -6.04 -5.70
C PHE A 171 -6.01 -7.07 -5.57
N SER A 172 -6.15 -7.97 -6.54
CA SER A 172 -7.08 -9.10 -6.51
C SER A 172 -6.79 -10.10 -5.39
N LEU A 173 -5.52 -10.23 -4.98
CA LEU A 173 -5.05 -11.16 -3.94
C LEU A 173 -4.69 -10.47 -2.62
N PHE A 174 -4.95 -9.16 -2.49
CA PHE A 174 -4.53 -8.34 -1.34
C PHE A 174 -4.90 -8.94 0.03
N ARG A 175 -6.12 -9.49 0.18
CA ARG A 175 -6.56 -10.10 1.45
C ARG A 175 -5.77 -11.35 1.82
N GLU A 176 -5.52 -12.20 0.84
CA GLU A 176 -4.73 -13.43 1.00
C GLU A 176 -3.27 -13.08 1.31
N TYR A 177 -2.74 -12.06 0.62
CA TYR A 177 -1.39 -11.57 0.85
C TYR A 177 -1.20 -11.00 2.26
N ILE A 178 -2.06 -10.07 2.70
CA ILE A 178 -2.01 -9.52 4.06
C ILE A 178 -2.12 -10.64 5.09
N LYS A 179 -3.03 -11.60 4.90
CA LYS A 179 -3.15 -12.75 5.80
C LYS A 179 -1.83 -13.53 5.90
N GLN A 180 -1.18 -13.83 4.77
CA GLN A 180 0.10 -14.53 4.76
C GLN A 180 1.18 -13.76 5.53
N LEU A 181 1.27 -12.44 5.35
CA LEU A 181 2.25 -11.61 6.08
C LEU A 181 2.05 -11.66 7.60
N PHE A 182 0.80 -11.69 8.08
CA PHE A 182 0.50 -11.88 9.49
C PHE A 182 0.76 -13.32 9.97
N ASP A 183 0.42 -14.33 9.18
CA ASP A 183 0.66 -15.74 9.53
C ASP A 183 2.16 -16.05 9.73
N TYR A 184 3.04 -15.31 9.04
CA TYR A 184 4.50 -15.41 9.14
C TYR A 184 5.14 -14.31 10.01
N ASP A 185 4.35 -13.53 10.75
CA ASP A 185 4.80 -12.45 11.65
C ASP A 185 5.76 -11.45 10.99
N LYS A 186 5.42 -11.02 9.76
CA LYS A 186 6.25 -10.10 8.99
C LYS A 186 5.90 -8.66 9.28
N LYS A 187 6.94 -7.83 9.33
CA LYS A 187 6.77 -6.39 9.14
C LYS A 187 6.59 -6.10 7.67
N PHE A 188 5.81 -5.10 7.30
CA PHE A 188 5.58 -4.84 5.88
C PHE A 188 5.16 -3.42 5.52
N LEU A 189 5.39 -3.09 4.26
CA LEU A 189 4.93 -1.90 3.55
C LEU A 189 4.38 -2.34 2.20
N VAL A 190 3.06 -2.36 2.05
CA VAL A 190 2.43 -2.85 0.82
C VAL A 190 1.45 -1.85 0.23
N ILE A 191 1.45 -1.72 -1.09
CA ILE A 191 0.49 -0.86 -1.79
C ILE A 191 -0.84 -1.59 -1.92
N GLY A 192 -1.94 -0.88 -1.72
CA GLY A 192 -3.27 -1.44 -1.88
C GLY A 192 -4.30 -0.38 -2.24
N ASN A 193 -5.50 -0.85 -2.58
CA ASN A 193 -6.63 0.03 -2.76
C ASN A 193 -7.28 0.37 -1.40
N ILE A 194 -7.60 1.63 -1.16
CA ILE A 194 -8.21 2.14 0.08
C ILE A 194 -9.55 1.46 0.42
N ASN A 195 -10.25 0.91 -0.58
CA ASN A 195 -11.48 0.14 -0.35
C ASN A 195 -11.22 -1.11 0.51
N ALA A 196 -9.98 -1.64 0.50
CA ALA A 196 -9.59 -2.79 1.30
C ALA A 196 -9.75 -2.57 2.81
N ILE A 197 -9.72 -1.32 3.28
CA ILE A 197 -9.99 -0.95 4.67
C ILE A 197 -11.29 -1.57 5.19
N THR A 198 -12.33 -1.62 4.35
CA THR A 198 -13.67 -2.07 4.77
C THR A 198 -13.87 -3.58 4.67
N TYR A 199 -12.84 -4.33 4.26
CA TYR A 199 -12.94 -5.78 4.15
C TYR A 199 -13.00 -6.42 5.54
N LYS A 200 -13.79 -7.50 5.68
CA LYS A 200 -14.02 -8.16 6.98
C LYS A 200 -12.74 -8.68 7.62
N GLU A 201 -11.73 -9.00 6.80
CA GLU A 201 -10.44 -9.52 7.26
C GLU A 201 -9.42 -8.41 7.56
N ILE A 202 -9.66 -7.19 7.07
CA ILE A 202 -8.70 -6.08 7.17
C ILE A 202 -9.10 -5.09 8.25
N PHE A 203 -10.38 -4.68 8.31
CA PHE A 203 -10.82 -3.69 9.28
C PHE A 203 -10.54 -4.09 10.75
N PRO A 204 -10.73 -5.36 11.18
CA PRO A 204 -10.39 -5.77 12.54
C PRO A 204 -8.92 -5.51 12.89
N LEU A 205 -8.00 -5.74 11.95
CA LEU A 205 -6.57 -5.47 12.15
C LEU A 205 -6.29 -3.98 12.35
N ILE A 206 -7.04 -3.11 11.65
CA ILE A 206 -6.94 -1.65 11.83
C ILE A 206 -7.50 -1.23 13.18
N LYS A 207 -8.67 -1.75 13.55
CA LYS A 207 -9.32 -1.48 14.83
C LYS A 207 -8.46 -1.92 16.03
N GLU A 208 -7.76 -3.04 15.90
CA GLU A 208 -6.84 -3.58 16.91
C GLU A 208 -5.44 -2.95 16.89
N ASP A 209 -5.23 -1.89 16.10
CA ASP A 209 -3.93 -1.23 15.96
C ASP A 209 -2.79 -2.17 15.51
N LYS A 210 -3.11 -3.21 14.73
CA LYS A 210 -2.15 -4.16 14.13
C LYS A 210 -1.78 -3.80 12.69
N LEU A 211 -2.64 -3.06 12.00
CA LEU A 211 -2.47 -2.59 10.61
C LEU A 211 -2.88 -1.11 10.52
N TRP A 212 -2.15 -0.31 9.78
CA TRP A 212 -2.52 1.09 9.52
C TRP A 212 -2.09 1.54 8.12
N LEU A 213 -2.51 2.75 7.77
CA LEU A 213 -2.14 3.37 6.50
C LEU A 213 -0.80 4.08 6.65
N GLY A 214 0.04 3.99 5.62
CA GLY A 214 1.35 4.64 5.58
C GLY A 214 1.28 6.15 5.31
N ASN A 215 2.40 6.73 4.87
CA ASN A 215 2.48 8.16 4.56
C ASN A 215 1.57 8.52 3.37
N GLY A 216 1.59 7.68 2.33
CA GLY A 216 0.59 7.68 1.27
C GLY A 216 0.90 8.54 0.06
N PHE A 217 0.02 8.39 -0.92
CA PHE A 217 0.09 9.11 -2.19
C PHE A 217 -0.61 10.46 -2.11
N LYS A 218 -0.10 11.43 -2.86
CA LYS A 218 -0.75 12.73 -2.99
C LYS A 218 -2.17 12.54 -3.55
N ARG A 219 -3.18 13.06 -2.84
CA ARG A 219 -4.62 12.90 -3.17
C ARG A 219 -5.09 11.44 -3.24
N SER A 220 -4.39 10.50 -2.58
CA SER A 220 -4.66 9.05 -2.65
C SER A 220 -4.75 8.54 -4.09
N CYS A 221 -3.93 9.09 -4.97
CA CYS A 221 -3.88 8.73 -6.38
C CYS A 221 -2.44 8.40 -6.74
N ALA A 222 -2.22 7.19 -7.21
CA ALA A 222 -0.95 6.77 -7.74
C ALA A 222 -1.00 6.83 -9.27
N HIS A 223 0.14 7.14 -9.87
CA HIS A 223 0.36 7.00 -11.29
C HIS A 223 1.34 5.87 -11.50
N PHE A 224 0.93 4.88 -12.27
CA PHE A 224 1.70 3.69 -12.57
C PHE A 224 2.02 3.63 -14.05
N PHE A 225 3.07 2.91 -14.41
CA PHE A 225 3.18 2.39 -15.77
C PHE A 225 2.40 1.08 -15.88
N SER A 226 1.82 0.84 -17.05
CA SER A 226 1.04 -0.37 -17.34
C SER A 226 1.11 -0.67 -18.84
N PRO A 227 1.14 -1.94 -19.27
CA PRO A 227 1.10 -2.27 -20.71
C PRO A 227 -0.25 -1.90 -21.36
N TYR A 228 -1.26 -1.57 -20.56
CA TYR A 228 -2.58 -1.21 -21.03
C TYR A 228 -2.76 0.30 -21.14
N LYS A 229 -3.15 0.76 -22.34
CA LYS A 229 -3.44 2.16 -22.59
C LYS A 229 -4.61 2.64 -21.72
N SER A 230 -4.37 3.65 -20.90
CA SER A 230 -5.41 4.32 -20.11
C SER A 230 -6.13 5.36 -20.96
N GLU A 231 -7.47 5.37 -20.92
CA GLU A 231 -8.29 6.43 -21.51
C GLU A 231 -8.53 7.60 -20.55
N SER A 232 -7.84 7.64 -19.41
CA SER A 232 -8.01 8.70 -18.42
C SER A 232 -7.66 10.06 -19.01
N LYS A 233 -8.57 11.03 -18.89
CA LYS A 233 -8.30 12.45 -19.25
C LYS A 233 -7.36 13.14 -18.25
N TRP A 234 -7.07 12.49 -17.12
CA TRP A 234 -6.24 12.99 -16.04
C TRP A 234 -4.82 12.40 -16.07
N LEU A 235 -4.38 11.93 -17.24
CA LEU A 235 -3.02 11.45 -17.40
C LEU A 235 -2.06 12.65 -17.42
N GLU A 236 -1.19 12.72 -16.43
CA GLU A 236 -0.26 13.83 -16.29
C GLU A 236 1.04 13.62 -17.12
N VAL A 237 0.94 13.06 -18.33
CA VAL A 237 2.11 12.69 -19.18
C VAL A 237 3.09 13.87 -19.38
N GLU A 238 2.57 15.07 -19.59
CA GLU A 238 3.42 16.26 -19.72
C GLU A 238 4.14 16.62 -18.42
N ASN A 239 3.53 16.42 -17.26
CA ASN A 239 4.19 16.66 -15.97
C ASN A 239 5.32 15.64 -15.75
N PHE A 240 5.13 14.38 -16.16
CA PHE A 240 6.17 13.35 -16.08
C PHE A 240 7.39 13.75 -16.91
N LYS A 241 7.18 14.21 -18.16
CA LYS A 241 8.27 14.72 -19.01
C LYS A 241 8.99 15.90 -18.38
N LYS A 242 8.26 16.85 -17.77
CA LYS A 242 8.86 18.00 -17.06
C LYS A 242 9.67 17.59 -15.83
N GLN A 243 9.34 16.47 -15.20
CA GLN A 243 10.08 15.89 -14.08
C GLN A 243 11.24 15.00 -14.52
N GLY A 244 11.51 14.90 -15.84
CA GLY A 244 12.55 14.03 -16.38
C GLY A 244 12.20 12.54 -16.34
N ILE A 245 10.94 12.18 -16.10
CA ILE A 245 10.49 10.79 -16.04
C ILE A 245 10.17 10.31 -17.46
N THR A 246 11.01 9.42 -17.99
CA THR A 246 10.78 8.73 -19.26
C THR A 246 9.82 7.56 -19.05
N ILE A 247 8.81 7.46 -19.92
CA ILE A 247 7.91 6.30 -19.95
C ILE A 247 8.66 5.17 -20.68
N PRO A 248 8.80 3.97 -20.09
CA PRO A 248 9.43 2.84 -20.76
C PRO A 248 8.71 2.48 -22.06
N GLU A 249 9.48 2.01 -23.05
CA GLU A 249 8.91 1.57 -24.33
C GLU A 249 7.87 0.46 -24.12
N GLY A 250 6.74 0.55 -24.83
CA GLY A 250 5.64 -0.40 -24.71
C GLY A 250 4.71 -0.18 -23.51
N LEU A 251 5.01 0.75 -22.60
CA LEU A 251 4.15 1.07 -21.45
C LEU A 251 3.39 2.39 -21.62
N TYR A 252 2.28 2.50 -20.88
CA TYR A 252 1.46 3.70 -20.78
C TYR A 252 1.37 4.16 -19.33
N VAL A 253 1.24 5.47 -19.13
CA VAL A 253 0.86 6.02 -17.82
C VAL A 253 -0.60 5.69 -17.57
N THR A 254 -0.90 5.21 -16.37
CA THR A 254 -2.27 5.04 -15.88
C THR A 254 -2.42 5.69 -14.51
N ARG A 255 -3.55 6.34 -14.28
CA ARG A 255 -3.86 6.99 -13.01
C ARG A 255 -4.88 6.16 -12.25
N VAL A 256 -4.51 5.66 -11.08
CA VAL A 256 -5.40 4.86 -10.24
C VAL A 256 -5.74 5.65 -8.98
N ALA A 257 -7.04 5.86 -8.77
CA ALA A 257 -7.56 6.54 -7.60
C ALA A 257 -7.78 5.56 -6.44
N GLY A 258 -7.69 6.07 -5.22
CA GLY A 258 -7.87 5.29 -4.01
C GLY A 258 -6.72 4.33 -3.76
N ILE A 259 -5.49 4.72 -4.08
CA ILE A 259 -4.29 3.93 -3.77
C ILE A 259 -3.63 4.48 -2.51
N HIS A 260 -3.19 3.57 -1.65
CA HIS A 260 -2.53 3.90 -0.39
C HIS A 260 -1.55 2.80 0.04
N TRP A 261 -0.63 3.12 0.94
CA TRP A 261 0.25 2.16 1.61
C TRP A 261 -0.45 1.59 2.84
N PHE A 262 -0.28 0.30 3.06
CA PHE A 262 -0.73 -0.46 4.23
C PHE A 262 0.50 -1.04 4.93
N THR A 263 0.55 -0.92 6.24
CA THR A 263 1.76 -1.21 7.01
C THR A 263 1.45 -1.61 8.44
N ASN A 264 2.44 -2.23 9.09
CA ASN A 264 2.52 -2.44 10.53
C ASN A 264 3.89 -1.95 11.10
N LEU A 265 4.56 -1.05 10.36
CA LEU A 265 5.75 -0.30 10.77
C LEU A 265 5.37 1.09 11.26
N GLU A 266 6.00 1.54 12.34
CA GLU A 266 5.74 2.84 12.93
C GLU A 266 6.31 3.98 12.08
N HIS A 267 5.57 5.08 11.95
CA HIS A 267 5.99 6.28 11.23
C HIS A 267 5.40 7.54 11.86
N GLY A 268 6.05 8.70 11.64
CA GLY A 268 5.70 9.94 12.35
C GLY A 268 4.26 10.41 12.12
N LYS A 269 3.73 10.25 10.91
CA LYS A 269 2.35 10.66 10.58
C LYS A 269 1.29 9.92 11.42
N ARG A 270 1.52 8.67 11.81
CA ARG A 270 0.61 7.90 12.70
C ARG A 270 0.46 8.56 14.07
N HIS A 271 1.50 9.22 14.54
CA HIS A 271 1.54 9.89 15.85
C HIS A 271 1.24 11.39 15.78
N GLN A 272 0.89 11.90 14.59
CA GLN A 272 0.57 13.30 14.41
C GLN A 272 -0.81 13.62 14.99
N LYS A 273 -0.88 14.45 16.03
CA LYS A 273 -2.15 14.88 16.61
C LYS A 273 -2.91 15.78 15.63
N LEU A 274 -4.18 15.48 15.41
CA LEU A 274 -5.10 16.36 14.70
C LEU A 274 -5.39 17.60 15.56
N GLN A 275 -5.24 18.77 14.95
CA GLN A 275 -5.66 20.03 15.55
C GLN A 275 -7.19 20.12 15.48
N LEU A 276 -7.83 20.11 16.65
CA LEU A 276 -9.27 20.11 16.78
C LEU A 276 -9.79 21.48 17.20
N SER A 277 -11.08 21.72 16.97
CA SER A 277 -11.79 22.92 17.38
C SER A 277 -13.14 22.53 17.97
N THR A 278 -13.72 23.41 18.78
CA THR A 278 -15.07 23.18 19.35
C THR A 278 -16.12 23.04 18.24
N MET A 279 -17.24 22.36 18.51
CA MET A 279 -18.38 22.27 17.59
C MET A 279 -18.84 23.65 17.10
N ALA A 280 -18.97 24.61 18.01
CA ALA A 280 -19.39 25.98 17.69
C ALA A 280 -18.42 26.67 16.70
N ARG A 281 -17.12 26.53 16.92
CA ARG A 281 -16.08 27.07 16.04
C ARG A 281 -16.09 26.40 14.66
N ASN A 282 -16.20 25.07 14.60
CA ASN A 282 -16.31 24.35 13.33
C ASN A 282 -17.52 24.83 12.51
N LEU A 283 -18.69 25.00 13.14
CA LEU A 283 -19.90 25.51 12.49
C LEU A 283 -19.76 26.96 12.01
N LYS A 284 -18.97 27.79 12.70
CA LYS A 284 -18.73 29.19 12.35
C LYS A 284 -17.80 29.33 11.14
N TYR A 285 -16.70 28.57 11.11
CA TYR A 285 -15.64 28.73 10.10
C TYR A 285 -15.73 27.73 8.95
N SER A 286 -16.64 26.75 9.00
CA SER A 286 -16.87 25.79 7.91
C SER A 286 -18.36 25.60 7.66
N PRO A 287 -19.09 26.63 7.19
CA PRO A 287 -20.56 26.59 7.07
C PRO A 287 -21.07 25.42 6.22
N LYS A 288 -20.28 24.98 5.22
CA LYS A 288 -20.58 23.81 4.35
C LYS A 288 -20.77 22.49 5.11
N ILE A 289 -20.32 22.37 6.36
CA ILE A 289 -20.55 21.15 7.15
C ILE A 289 -21.98 21.06 7.67
N LYS A 290 -22.67 22.20 7.84
CA LYS A 290 -24.08 22.24 8.26
C LYS A 290 -24.99 21.57 7.24
N GLU A 291 -24.75 21.86 5.97
CA GLU A 291 -25.45 21.26 4.83
C GLU A 291 -25.21 19.74 4.71
N LYS A 292 -24.20 19.21 5.42
CA LYS A 292 -23.81 17.79 5.44
C LYS A 292 -24.19 17.10 6.75
N ASN A 293 -25.22 17.60 7.44
CA ASN A 293 -25.73 17.02 8.69
C ASN A 293 -24.70 16.98 9.83
N ALA A 294 -23.69 17.87 9.83
CA ALA A 294 -22.71 17.91 10.92
C ALA A 294 -23.39 17.99 12.28
N TYR A 295 -22.96 17.09 13.16
CA TYR A 295 -23.34 16.97 14.56
C TYR A 295 -24.79 16.57 14.84
N LYS A 296 -25.57 16.27 13.80
CA LYS A 296 -26.88 15.63 13.99
C LYS A 296 -26.66 14.21 14.50
N LYS A 297 -27.53 13.75 15.40
CA LYS A 297 -27.58 12.34 15.82
C LYS A 297 -28.11 11.47 14.68
N TYR A 298 -27.63 10.24 14.60
CA TYR A 298 -28.22 9.25 13.70
C TYR A 298 -29.57 8.77 14.24
N ASP A 299 -30.48 8.43 13.33
CA ASP A 299 -31.76 7.82 13.67
C ASP A 299 -31.54 6.41 14.27
N ASN A 300 -30.52 5.71 13.76
CA ASN A 300 -30.26 4.29 14.05
C ASN A 300 -29.04 4.01 14.92
N TYR A 301 -28.22 5.03 15.24
CA TYR A 301 -27.03 4.87 16.07
C TYR A 301 -26.98 5.89 17.20
N ASP A 302 -26.51 5.49 18.38
CA ASP A 302 -26.16 6.44 19.46
C ASP A 302 -24.80 7.10 19.20
N ALA A 303 -24.75 7.89 18.13
CA ALA A 303 -23.60 8.65 17.70
C ALA A 303 -24.03 9.92 16.96
N ILE A 304 -23.09 10.83 16.73
CA ILE A 304 -23.29 12.00 15.85
C ILE A 304 -22.58 11.81 14.51
N GLU A 305 -23.14 12.40 13.46
CA GLU A 305 -22.49 12.51 12.15
C GLU A 305 -21.41 13.59 12.19
N VAL A 306 -20.19 13.21 11.80
CA VAL A 306 -19.09 14.14 11.56
C VAL A 306 -18.69 14.01 10.09
N PRO A 307 -19.11 14.93 9.22
CA PRO A 307 -19.04 14.71 7.76
C PRO A 307 -17.64 14.87 7.17
N LEU A 308 -16.70 15.44 7.92
CA LEU A 308 -15.31 15.68 7.51
C LEU A 308 -14.37 15.46 8.69
N THR A 309 -13.17 14.92 8.44
CA THR A 309 -12.12 14.77 9.46
C THR A 309 -11.78 16.10 10.16
N THR A 310 -11.78 17.21 9.43
CA THR A 310 -11.52 18.54 9.99
C THR A 310 -12.68 19.09 10.83
N ALA A 311 -13.85 18.44 10.81
CA ALA A 311 -15.00 18.79 11.61
C ALA A 311 -15.08 17.97 12.91
N ILE A 312 -14.08 17.13 13.21
CA ILE A 312 -14.04 16.41 14.49
C ILE A 312 -13.93 17.44 15.63
N PRO A 313 -14.91 17.50 16.55
CA PRO A 313 -14.94 18.48 17.62
C PRO A 313 -14.04 18.08 18.79
N SER A 314 -13.41 19.05 19.45
CA SER A 314 -12.61 18.82 20.67
C SER A 314 -13.44 18.66 21.94
N ASP A 315 -14.69 19.11 21.92
CA ASP A 315 -15.59 19.30 23.08
C ASP A 315 -16.76 18.30 23.14
N TYR A 316 -16.78 17.29 22.27
CA TYR A 316 -17.79 16.23 22.28
C TYR A 316 -17.18 14.91 22.78
N THR A 317 -17.77 14.31 23.81
CA THR A 317 -17.23 13.11 24.49
C THR A 317 -17.88 11.79 24.09
N GLY A 318 -18.95 11.84 23.31
CA GLY A 318 -19.68 10.67 22.81
C GLY A 318 -19.03 10.03 21.59
N ILE A 319 -19.73 9.04 21.01
CA ILE A 319 -19.30 8.37 19.78
C ILE A 319 -19.62 9.24 18.56
N MET A 320 -18.67 9.30 17.63
CA MET A 320 -18.74 10.08 16.40
C MET A 320 -18.59 9.15 15.20
N GLY A 321 -19.51 9.22 14.25
CA GLY A 321 -19.33 8.59 12.94
C GLY A 321 -18.57 9.53 12.01
N VAL A 322 -17.34 9.17 11.65
CA VAL A 322 -16.45 9.93 10.76
C VAL A 322 -16.30 9.23 9.40
N PRO A 323 -15.86 9.94 8.33
CA PRO A 323 -15.65 9.31 7.03
C PRO A 323 -14.50 8.31 7.09
N ILE A 324 -14.50 7.29 6.22
CA ILE A 324 -13.41 6.28 6.15
C ILE A 324 -12.03 6.94 5.93
N SER A 325 -11.98 8.04 5.17
CA SER A 325 -10.75 8.80 4.95
C SER A 325 -10.13 9.42 6.21
N PHE A 326 -10.83 9.37 7.35
CA PHE A 326 -10.26 9.66 8.66
C PHE A 326 -9.00 8.83 8.95
N LEU A 327 -8.94 7.56 8.52
CA LEU A 327 -7.82 6.66 8.81
C LEU A 327 -6.48 7.17 8.28
N ASP A 328 -6.47 8.02 7.25
CA ASP A 328 -5.25 8.67 6.77
C ASP A 328 -4.62 9.61 7.80
N LYS A 329 -5.41 10.05 8.78
CA LYS A 329 -5.04 10.98 9.86
C LYS A 329 -5.31 10.38 11.24
N TYR A 330 -5.58 9.07 11.30
CA TYR A 330 -5.87 8.40 12.55
C TYR A 330 -4.59 8.35 13.38
N ASN A 331 -4.72 8.85 14.62
CA ASN A 331 -3.69 8.76 15.64
C ASN A 331 -4.24 7.94 16.81
N PRO A 332 -3.65 6.76 17.11
CA PRO A 332 -4.14 5.89 18.16
C PRO A 332 -4.03 6.51 19.55
N ASP A 333 -3.17 7.50 19.78
CA ASP A 333 -3.08 8.21 21.07
C ASP A 333 -4.22 9.22 21.27
N GLN A 334 -4.81 9.69 20.17
CA GLN A 334 -5.85 10.72 20.20
C GLN A 334 -7.25 10.13 20.13
N PHE A 335 -7.44 9.04 19.37
CA PHE A 335 -8.74 8.45 19.11
C PHE A 335 -8.75 6.95 19.37
N GLU A 336 -9.92 6.45 19.77
CA GLU A 336 -10.24 5.04 19.84
C GLU A 336 -11.21 4.70 18.71
N ILE A 337 -10.93 3.63 17.95
CA ILE A 337 -11.85 3.08 16.94
C ILE A 337 -12.82 2.12 17.63
N ILE A 338 -14.10 2.46 17.62
CA ILE A 338 -15.17 1.62 18.17
C ILE A 338 -15.58 0.54 17.15
N GLY A 339 -15.68 0.91 15.89
CA GLY A 339 -15.89 0.00 14.75
C GLY A 339 -16.56 0.67 13.56
N THR A 340 -17.35 -0.06 12.79
CA THR A 340 -17.99 0.42 11.54
C THR A 340 -19.49 0.14 11.50
N ASP A 341 -20.17 0.68 10.48
CA ASP A 341 -21.55 0.28 10.16
C ASP A 341 -21.70 -1.23 9.89
N LEU A 342 -20.66 -1.89 9.36
CA LEU A 342 -20.67 -3.34 9.17
C LEU A 342 -20.70 -4.09 10.50
N ASP A 343 -19.94 -3.62 11.51
CA ASP A 343 -19.93 -4.23 12.84
C ASP A 343 -21.30 -4.13 13.52
N VAL A 344 -22.01 -3.00 13.36
CA VAL A 344 -23.38 -2.87 13.86
C VAL A 344 -24.32 -3.83 13.13
N LYS A 345 -24.24 -3.90 11.80
CA LYS A 345 -25.04 -4.82 10.98
C LYS A 345 -24.86 -6.28 11.38
N LEU A 346 -23.65 -6.67 11.73
CA LEU A 346 -23.30 -8.04 12.14
C LEU A 346 -23.63 -8.33 13.61
N GLY A 347 -24.10 -7.34 14.38
CA GLY A 347 -24.43 -7.50 15.79
C GLY A 347 -23.22 -7.42 16.73
N ASN A 348 -22.05 -6.98 16.24
CA ASN A 348 -20.83 -6.83 17.05
C ASN A 348 -20.80 -5.54 17.88
N LEU A 349 -21.70 -4.59 17.59
CA LEU A 349 -21.82 -3.28 18.26
C LEU A 349 -23.28 -2.95 18.64
N LEU A 350 -23.95 -3.86 19.35
CA LEU A 350 -25.36 -3.68 19.75
C LEU A 350 -25.55 -2.46 20.67
N ASN A 351 -24.55 -2.11 21.47
CA ASN A 351 -24.56 -0.92 22.33
C ASN A 351 -24.65 0.39 21.54
N LEU A 352 -24.28 0.39 20.27
CA LEU A 352 -24.40 1.55 19.39
C LEU A 352 -25.75 1.59 18.68
N ALA A 353 -26.43 0.45 18.52
CA ALA A 353 -27.69 0.35 17.80
C ALA A 353 -28.82 1.02 18.59
N ASN A 354 -29.58 1.92 17.94
CA ASN A 354 -30.77 2.48 18.55
C ASN A 354 -31.90 1.42 18.57
N ALA A 355 -32.27 0.96 19.76
CA ALA A 355 -33.31 -0.06 19.95
C ALA A 355 -34.70 0.36 19.43
N SER A 356 -34.99 1.65 19.32
CA SER A 356 -36.27 2.13 18.77
C SER A 356 -36.31 2.15 17.23
N TRP A 357 -35.17 1.95 16.57
CA TRP A 357 -35.07 1.97 15.12
C TRP A 357 -35.64 0.68 14.51
N LYS A 358 -36.60 0.82 13.59
CA LYS A 358 -37.23 -0.32 12.89
C LYS A 358 -36.69 -0.53 11.47
N GLY A 359 -35.72 0.28 11.05
CA GLY A 359 -35.14 0.24 9.71
C GLY A 359 -33.93 -0.67 9.61
N LYS A 360 -33.11 -0.44 8.58
CA LYS A 360 -31.89 -1.23 8.32
C LYS A 360 -30.71 -0.69 9.12
N PHE A 361 -29.77 -1.58 9.44
CA PHE A 361 -28.44 -1.25 10.01
C PHE A 361 -27.33 -1.37 8.96
N ASP A 362 -27.64 -1.16 7.68
CA ASP A 362 -26.65 -1.28 6.61
C ASP A 362 -25.77 -0.04 6.47
N ARG A 363 -26.22 1.14 6.92
CA ARG A 363 -25.49 2.42 7.00
C ARG A 363 -26.11 3.30 8.09
N GLY A 364 -25.52 4.45 8.35
CA GLY A 364 -26.14 5.49 9.19
C GLY A 364 -27.30 6.17 8.49
N TYR A 365 -28.34 6.49 9.25
CA TYR A 365 -29.52 7.22 8.78
C TYR A 365 -29.67 8.52 9.56
N ILE A 366 -30.01 9.60 8.86
CA ILE A 366 -30.43 10.86 9.46
C ILE A 366 -31.67 11.32 8.72
N GLU A 367 -32.75 11.62 9.45
CA GLU A 367 -34.04 11.99 8.86
C GLU A 367 -34.53 10.94 7.83
N ASN A 368 -34.36 9.65 8.17
CA ASN A 368 -34.61 8.49 7.32
C ASN A 368 -33.81 8.43 6.01
N ARG A 369 -32.80 9.30 5.84
CA ARG A 369 -31.91 9.29 4.67
C ARG A 369 -30.64 8.53 4.96
N ARG A 370 -30.37 7.54 4.12
CA ARG A 370 -29.16 6.71 4.18
C ARG A 370 -27.91 7.55 3.85
N LEU A 371 -26.89 7.46 4.69
CA LEU A 371 -25.60 8.12 4.51
C LEU A 371 -24.54 7.16 3.94
N TYR A 372 -23.37 7.72 3.62
CA TYR A 372 -22.19 6.93 3.26
C TYR A 372 -21.67 6.13 4.47
N SER A 373 -20.78 5.17 4.22
CA SER A 373 -20.15 4.39 5.28
C SER A 373 -19.34 5.27 6.24
N ARG A 374 -19.33 4.87 7.51
CA ARG A 374 -18.73 5.61 8.62
C ARG A 374 -17.92 4.68 9.51
N ILE A 375 -16.83 5.23 10.05
CA ILE A 375 -16.08 4.64 11.15
C ILE A 375 -16.55 5.34 12.42
N PHE A 376 -16.88 4.57 13.44
CA PHE A 376 -17.25 5.08 14.75
C PHE A 376 -16.00 5.22 15.60
N ILE A 377 -15.75 6.44 16.07
CA ILE A 377 -14.60 6.78 16.90
C ILE A 377 -15.03 7.50 18.17
N LYS A 378 -14.13 7.54 19.14
CA LYS A 378 -14.23 8.34 20.35
C LYS A 378 -12.87 8.99 20.63
N HIS A 379 -12.85 10.13 21.32
CA HIS A 379 -11.59 10.63 21.89
C HIS A 379 -11.06 9.66 22.93
N ARG A 380 -9.75 9.40 22.93
CA ARG A 380 -9.12 8.79 24.09
C ARG A 380 -9.20 9.77 25.26
N LYS A 381 -9.57 9.27 26.43
CA LYS A 381 -9.47 10.05 27.66
C LYS A 381 -7.98 10.29 27.90
N VAL A 382 -7.59 11.56 28.06
CA VAL A 382 -6.24 11.87 28.55
C VAL A 382 -6.19 11.31 29.96
N THR A 383 -5.48 10.20 30.16
CA THR A 383 -5.09 9.74 31.50
C THR A 383 -4.22 10.85 32.07
N LYS A 384 -4.76 11.58 33.04
CA LYS A 384 -4.01 12.61 33.77
C LYS A 384 -2.99 11.98 34.70
#